data_AF-A0A1Y2HUX4-F1
#
_entry.id   AF-A0A1Y2HUX4-F1
#
_cell.length_a   1.000
_cell.length_b   1.000
_cell.length_c   1.000
_cell.angle_alpha   90.00
_cell.angle_beta   90.00
_cell.angle_gamma   90.00
#
_symmetry.space_group_name_H-M   'P 1'
#
loop_
_entity.id
_entity.type
_entity.pdbx_description
1 polymer ?
#
loop_
_entity_poly.entity_id
_entity_poly.type
_entity_poly.pdbx_seq_one_letter_code
_entity_poly.pdbx_strand_id
1 'polypeptide(L)'
;MHFKMSSNIDLLTRSSRAWQRKRSEKQQDLEIKFDDSARKEYLTGFHKRNVERRNKRVEHAKEMARKERNENRAEKRRQLAELARQMTDGRHGRSTEPSLSDDEHDPLAEAAEAFKAPVAVAAPKVKQFKNEQLLTTVTVSDLQLGPQVAPLVSLFSRSSAMSDDGGSDDDAMDAHASGDDDDNPFAAPKSDDEDGKSKKKTKKKVFKYETKKERQETRKAQLEKAKKNASFKKVAGGSVGKKKAAGGGSAKGKQKAKGGNAGKRK
;
A
#
# COMPACT_ATOMS: atom_id res chain seq x y z
N MET A 1 33.73 66.44 -13.62
CA MET A 1 32.70 65.41 -13.83
C MET A 1 31.33 66.05 -13.65
N HIS A 2 30.51 66.15 -14.70
CA HIS A 2 29.20 66.79 -14.61
C HIS A 2 28.13 65.74 -14.29
N PHE A 3 27.55 65.79 -13.08
CA PHE A 3 26.39 64.98 -12.72
C PHE A 3 25.15 65.53 -13.42
N LYS A 4 24.62 64.77 -14.37
CA LYS A 4 23.37 65.09 -15.05
C LYS A 4 22.23 64.82 -14.05
N MET A 5 21.72 65.88 -13.42
CA MET A 5 20.55 65.78 -12.54
C MET A 5 19.36 65.27 -13.37
N SER A 6 18.75 64.16 -12.94
CA SER A 6 17.57 63.62 -13.60
C SER A 6 16.45 64.66 -13.55
N SER A 7 15.83 64.93 -14.70
CA SER A 7 14.74 65.90 -14.79
C SER A 7 13.57 65.48 -13.89
N ASN A 8 12.83 66.45 -13.32
CA ASN A 8 11.64 66.16 -12.50
C ASN A 8 10.60 65.31 -13.25
N ILE A 9 10.54 65.48 -14.57
CA ILE A 9 9.67 64.69 -15.45
C ILE A 9 10.10 63.22 -15.45
N ASP A 10 11.40 62.92 -15.47
CA ASP A 10 11.91 61.55 -15.40
C ASP A 10 11.68 60.90 -14.03
N LEU A 11 11.76 61.68 -12.95
CA LEU A 11 11.44 61.22 -11.60
C LEU A 11 9.96 60.83 -11.47
N LEU A 12 9.05 61.65 -11.99
CA LEU A 12 7.61 61.40 -11.94
C LEU A 12 7.16 60.28 -12.91
N THR A 13 7.82 60.11 -14.05
CA THR A 13 7.47 59.09 -15.06
C THR A 13 8.16 57.74 -14.84
N ARG A 14 9.14 57.63 -13.93
CA ARG A 14 9.86 56.39 -13.62
C ARG A 14 8.94 55.26 -13.16
N SER A 15 7.96 55.55 -12.29
CA SER A 15 7.00 54.56 -11.79
C SER A 15 6.04 54.08 -12.88
N SER A 16 5.54 55.00 -13.71
CA SER A 16 4.68 54.68 -14.86
C SER A 16 5.40 53.82 -15.89
N ARG A 17 6.65 54.17 -16.25
CA ARG A 17 7.50 53.38 -17.15
C ARG A 17 7.81 51.99 -16.60
N ALA A 18 8.00 51.85 -15.28
CA ALA A 18 8.20 50.55 -14.63
C ALA A 18 6.94 49.68 -14.68
N TRP A 19 5.77 50.29 -14.47
CA TRP A 19 4.49 49.58 -14.53
C TRP A 19 4.12 49.17 -15.97
N GLN A 20 4.39 50.04 -16.95
CA GLN A 20 4.23 49.73 -18.37
C GLN A 20 5.13 48.56 -18.80
N ARG A 21 6.40 48.55 -18.39
CA ARG A 21 7.31 47.41 -18.62
C ARG A 21 6.79 46.10 -18.02
N LYS A 22 6.38 46.14 -16.74
CA LYS A 22 5.79 44.97 -16.07
C LYS A 22 4.51 44.48 -16.74
N ARG A 23 3.74 45.37 -17.37
CA ARG A 23 2.52 45.03 -18.09
C ARG A 23 2.82 44.47 -19.49
N SER A 24 3.81 45.02 -20.20
CA SER A 24 4.24 44.50 -21.49
C SER A 24 4.90 43.13 -21.35
N GLU A 25 5.74 42.93 -20.33
CA GLU A 25 6.35 41.62 -20.01
C GLU A 25 5.25 40.57 -19.77
N LYS A 26 4.25 40.89 -18.93
CA LYS A 26 3.10 40.00 -18.70
C LYS A 26 2.22 39.75 -19.94
N GLN A 27 2.21 40.66 -20.90
CA GLN A 27 1.40 40.53 -22.12
C GLN A 27 2.14 39.78 -23.23
N GLN A 28 3.47 39.86 -23.30
CA GLN A 28 4.26 39.11 -24.28
C GLN A 28 4.24 37.59 -24.02
N ASP A 29 3.94 37.17 -22.79
CA ASP A 29 3.84 35.75 -22.42
C ASP A 29 2.45 35.12 -22.68
N LEU A 30 1.49 35.86 -23.25
CA LEU A 30 0.12 35.35 -23.49
C LEU A 30 -0.08 34.74 -24.88
N GLU A 31 0.95 34.68 -25.72
CA GLU A 31 0.88 33.91 -26.96
C GLU A 31 1.01 32.42 -26.62
N ILE A 32 -0.13 31.77 -26.40
CA ILE A 32 -0.20 30.33 -26.16
C ILE A 32 0.13 29.61 -27.48
N LYS A 33 1.42 29.34 -27.68
CA LYS A 33 1.89 28.47 -28.77
C LYS A 33 1.57 27.02 -28.41
N PHE A 34 0.59 26.46 -29.09
CA PHE A 34 0.29 25.04 -28.97
C PHE A 34 1.33 24.25 -29.75
N ASP A 35 2.16 23.51 -29.02
CA ASP A 35 3.04 22.51 -29.63
C ASP A 35 2.21 21.27 -29.97
N ASP A 36 2.01 21.03 -31.27
CA ASP A 36 1.26 19.89 -31.78
C ASP A 36 1.91 18.55 -31.40
N SER A 37 3.22 18.52 -31.15
CA SER A 37 3.92 17.32 -30.68
C SER A 37 3.51 16.98 -29.24
N ALA A 38 3.55 17.97 -28.34
CA ALA A 38 3.07 17.84 -26.96
C ALA A 38 1.58 17.49 -26.91
N ARG A 39 0.77 18.01 -27.85
CA ARG A 39 -0.65 17.66 -27.98
C ARG A 39 -0.85 16.19 -28.34
N LYS A 40 -0.08 15.66 -29.30
CA LYS A 40 -0.10 14.25 -29.70
C LYS A 40 0.32 13.34 -28.56
N GLU A 41 1.35 13.73 -27.81
CA GLU A 41 1.78 13.00 -26.61
C GLU A 41 0.76 13.08 -25.48
N TYR A 42 0.06 14.20 -25.31
CA TYR A 42 -0.99 14.31 -24.31
C TYR A 42 -2.19 13.42 -24.64
N LEU A 43 -2.60 13.40 -25.91
CA LEU A 43 -3.73 12.59 -26.39
C LEU A 43 -3.43 11.09 -26.39
N THR A 44 -2.24 10.68 -26.85
CA THR A 44 -1.89 9.24 -27.00
C THR A 44 -1.06 8.68 -25.83
N GLY A 45 -0.36 9.55 -25.09
CA GLY A 45 0.53 9.18 -23.99
C GLY A 45 -0.19 8.85 -22.69
N PHE A 46 -1.48 8.51 -22.71
CA PHE A 46 -2.17 8.03 -21.51
C PHE A 46 -1.51 6.74 -20.98
N HIS A 47 -1.08 5.86 -21.89
CA HIS A 47 -0.29 4.69 -21.55
C HIS A 47 1.06 5.08 -20.96
N LYS A 48 1.81 6.00 -21.60
CA LYS A 48 3.09 6.52 -21.07
C LYS A 48 2.93 7.11 -19.66
N ARG A 49 1.94 7.98 -19.43
CA ARG A 49 1.65 8.56 -18.11
C ARG A 49 1.26 7.51 -17.07
N ASN A 50 0.49 6.49 -17.45
CA ASN A 50 0.15 5.40 -16.54
C ASN A 50 1.37 4.55 -16.20
N VAL A 51 2.23 4.25 -17.17
CA VAL A 51 3.51 3.56 -16.97
C VAL A 51 4.43 4.38 -16.07
N GLU A 52 4.63 5.66 -16.36
CA GLU A 52 5.42 6.56 -15.51
C GLU A 52 4.88 6.64 -14.08
N ARG A 53 3.55 6.71 -13.91
CA ARG A 53 2.93 6.73 -12.59
C ARG A 53 3.13 5.41 -11.86
N ARG A 54 3.09 4.27 -12.57
CA ARG A 54 3.39 2.96 -12.00
C ARG A 54 4.87 2.88 -11.60
N ASN A 55 5.78 3.29 -12.48
CA ASN A 55 7.22 3.29 -12.25
C ASN A 55 7.59 4.18 -11.05
N LYS A 56 7.08 5.41 -10.99
CA LYS A 56 7.29 6.32 -9.85
C LYS A 56 6.81 5.73 -8.52
N ARG A 57 5.69 5.00 -8.52
CA ARG A 57 5.19 4.30 -7.31
C ARG A 57 6.11 3.17 -6.90
N VAL A 58 6.62 2.39 -7.86
CA VAL A 58 7.56 1.29 -7.62
C VAL A 58 8.89 1.82 -7.10
N GLU A 59 9.44 2.86 -7.74
CA GLU A 59 10.67 3.53 -7.32
C GLU A 59 10.55 4.07 -5.90
N HIS A 60 9.48 4.81 -5.59
CA HIS A 60 9.24 5.31 -4.24
C HIS A 60 9.13 4.17 -3.21
N ALA A 61 8.46 3.07 -3.54
CA ALA A 61 8.39 1.91 -2.64
C ALA A 61 9.76 1.27 -2.41
N LYS A 62 10.58 1.13 -3.45
CA LYS A 62 11.97 0.63 -3.35
C LYS A 62 12.84 1.55 -2.49
N GLU A 63 12.72 2.85 -2.65
CA GLU A 63 13.45 3.83 -1.84
C GLU A 63 13.06 3.75 -0.37
N MET A 64 11.77 3.67 -0.06
CA MET A 64 11.29 3.55 1.32
C MET A 64 11.78 2.23 1.95
N ALA A 65 11.69 1.11 1.23
CA ALA A 65 12.21 -0.17 1.72
C ALA A 65 13.73 -0.15 1.96
N ARG A 66 14.49 0.55 1.10
CA ARG A 66 15.94 0.73 1.29
C ARG A 66 16.26 1.58 2.51
N LYS A 67 15.51 2.67 2.73
CA LYS A 67 15.65 3.54 3.91
C LYS A 67 15.33 2.77 5.19
N GLU A 68 14.19 2.10 5.24
CA GLU A 68 13.77 1.27 6.38
C GLU A 68 14.80 0.16 6.68
N ARG A 69 15.32 -0.52 5.66
CA ARG A 69 16.38 -1.53 5.85
C ARG A 69 17.64 -0.95 6.46
N ASN A 70 18.04 0.26 6.04
CA ASN A 70 19.21 0.92 6.57
C ASN A 70 18.99 1.43 7.99
N GLU A 71 17.82 1.99 8.28
CA GLU A 71 17.40 2.41 9.62
C GLU A 71 17.39 1.21 10.58
N ASN A 72 16.75 0.12 10.21
CA ASN A 72 16.74 -1.13 10.99
C ASN A 72 18.14 -1.67 11.27
N ARG A 73 19.07 -1.57 10.30
CA ARG A 73 20.48 -1.95 10.52
C ARG A 73 21.18 -0.98 11.49
N ALA A 74 20.95 0.32 11.33
CA ALA A 74 21.54 1.33 12.19
C ALA A 74 21.03 1.20 13.64
N GLU A 75 19.74 0.95 13.82
CA GLU A 75 19.11 0.70 15.12
C GLU A 75 19.68 -0.55 15.78
N LYS A 76 19.79 -1.68 15.06
CA LYS A 76 20.43 -2.89 15.59
C LYS A 76 21.87 -2.64 16.02
N ARG A 77 22.65 -1.91 15.21
CA ARG A 77 24.02 -1.53 15.58
C ARG A 77 24.05 -0.64 16.82
N ARG A 78 23.13 0.31 16.94
CA ARG A 78 23.02 1.18 18.13
C ARG A 78 22.65 0.38 19.37
N GLN A 79 21.67 -0.52 19.29
CA GLN A 79 21.27 -1.39 20.39
C GLN A 79 22.42 -2.30 20.85
N LEU A 80 23.16 -2.90 19.92
CA LEU A 80 24.33 -3.70 20.25
C LEU A 80 25.46 -2.86 20.87
N ALA A 81 25.70 -1.65 20.36
CA ALA A 81 26.69 -0.74 20.92
C ALA A 81 26.30 -0.26 22.32
N GLU A 82 25.01 -0.01 22.57
CA GLU A 82 24.50 0.38 23.88
C GLU A 82 24.59 -0.78 24.88
N LEU A 83 24.21 -1.99 24.47
CA LEU A 83 24.35 -3.21 25.29
C LEU A 83 25.83 -3.47 25.61
N ALA A 84 26.72 -3.33 24.63
CA ALA A 84 28.16 -3.46 24.85
C ALA A 84 28.67 -2.41 25.85
N ARG A 85 28.24 -1.15 25.75
CA ARG A 85 28.57 -0.09 26.72
C ARG A 85 28.05 -0.42 28.13
N GLN A 86 26.80 -0.86 28.25
CA GLN A 86 26.25 -1.28 29.55
C GLN A 86 27.03 -2.45 30.16
N MET A 87 27.46 -3.41 29.34
CA MET A 87 28.31 -4.52 29.80
C MET A 87 29.72 -4.05 30.19
N THR A 88 30.35 -3.15 29.44
CA THR A 88 31.68 -2.61 29.81
C THR A 88 31.60 -1.77 31.08
N ASP A 89 30.60 -0.91 31.20
CA ASP A 89 30.42 -0.04 32.38
C ASP A 89 30.09 -0.87 33.64
N GLY A 90 29.32 -1.96 33.49
CA GLY A 90 29.04 -2.90 34.57
C GLY A 90 30.21 -3.82 34.93
N ARG A 91 31.16 -4.05 34.01
CA ARG A 91 32.32 -4.94 34.21
C ARG A 91 33.59 -4.18 34.63
N HIS A 92 33.72 -2.92 34.27
CA HIS A 92 34.77 -2.02 34.76
C HIS A 92 34.63 -1.71 36.26
N GLY A 93 33.48 -2.02 36.88
CA GLY A 93 33.34 -2.01 38.35
C GLY A 93 33.76 -3.31 39.05
N ARG A 94 34.10 -4.40 38.33
CA ARG A 94 34.28 -5.72 38.98
C ARG A 94 35.49 -6.56 38.56
N SER A 95 36.25 -6.23 37.51
CA SER A 95 37.46 -7.01 37.21
C SER A 95 38.35 -6.38 36.15
N THR A 96 39.47 -5.80 36.60
CA THR A 96 40.74 -5.75 35.85
C THR A 96 41.91 -5.82 36.86
N GLU A 97 42.20 -7.05 37.29
CA GLU A 97 43.55 -7.61 37.19
C GLU A 97 43.69 -8.13 35.73
N PRO A 98 44.72 -7.74 34.96
CA PRO A 98 44.89 -8.16 33.58
C PRO A 98 45.65 -9.50 33.48
N SER A 99 44.93 -10.62 33.29
CA SER A 99 45.54 -11.87 32.83
C SER A 99 45.52 -11.91 31.31
N LEU A 100 46.69 -11.68 30.72
CA LEU A 100 47.03 -11.98 29.32
C LEU A 100 47.15 -13.50 29.17
N SER A 101 46.17 -14.16 28.54
CA SER A 101 46.38 -15.48 27.93
C SER A 101 46.02 -15.40 26.45
N ASP A 102 47.08 -15.22 25.67
CA ASP A 102 47.21 -15.43 24.25
C ASP A 102 47.09 -16.93 23.96
N ASP A 103 45.94 -17.39 23.45
CA ASP A 103 45.74 -18.77 23.00
C ASP A 103 45.08 -18.71 21.61
N GLU A 104 45.92 -18.80 20.58
CA GLU A 104 45.53 -18.89 19.19
C GLU A 104 44.99 -20.30 18.89
N HIS A 105 43.67 -20.46 18.86
CA HIS A 105 43.02 -21.66 18.34
C HIS A 105 42.32 -21.35 17.02
N ASP A 106 42.98 -21.71 15.92
CA ASP A 106 42.51 -21.68 14.54
C ASP A 106 41.47 -22.80 14.29
N PRO A 107 40.18 -22.48 14.03
CA PRO A 107 39.11 -23.48 13.92
C PRO A 107 38.92 -24.03 12.49
N LEU A 108 39.92 -23.93 11.61
CA LEU A 108 39.78 -24.33 10.20
C LEU A 108 40.23 -25.77 9.89
N ALA A 109 40.88 -26.47 10.82
CA ALA A 109 41.44 -27.81 10.59
C ALA A 109 40.51 -28.99 10.97
N GLU A 110 39.40 -28.76 11.66
CA GLU A 110 38.58 -29.84 12.27
C GLU A 110 37.31 -30.22 11.48
N ALA A 111 37.17 -29.75 10.24
CA ALA A 111 35.99 -30.03 9.41
C ALA A 111 36.10 -31.28 8.51
N ALA A 112 37.26 -31.96 8.49
CA ALA A 112 37.53 -33.05 7.54
C ALA A 112 37.30 -34.47 8.11
N GLU A 113 37.11 -34.65 9.41
CA GLU A 113 37.10 -35.99 10.03
C GLU A 113 35.72 -36.51 10.50
N ALA A 114 34.64 -35.77 10.25
CA ALA A 114 33.30 -36.12 10.74
C ALA A 114 32.42 -36.99 9.79
N PHE A 115 32.95 -37.48 8.66
CA PHE A 115 32.16 -38.19 7.63
C PHE A 115 32.20 -39.73 7.69
N LYS A 116 32.53 -40.33 8.83
CA LYS A 116 32.58 -41.80 8.95
C LYS A 116 31.93 -42.32 10.24
N ALA A 117 30.60 -42.19 10.33
CA ALA A 117 29.80 -42.94 11.30
C ALA A 117 28.49 -43.44 10.65
N PRO A 118 28.09 -44.71 10.88
CA PRO A 118 26.88 -45.28 10.30
C PRO A 118 25.61 -44.72 10.96
N VAL A 119 24.62 -44.40 10.12
CA VAL A 119 23.33 -43.79 10.46
C VAL A 119 22.49 -44.76 11.30
N ALA A 120 22.48 -44.55 12.61
CA ALA A 120 21.47 -45.13 13.50
C ALA A 120 20.13 -44.43 13.24
N VAL A 121 19.08 -45.22 12.98
CA VAL A 121 17.72 -44.75 12.71
C VAL A 121 17.23 -43.94 13.92
N ALA A 122 17.21 -42.62 13.75
CA ALA A 122 16.84 -41.68 14.79
C ALA A 122 15.34 -41.76 15.10
N ALA A 123 15.00 -41.89 16.38
CA ALA A 123 13.62 -41.84 16.86
C ALA A 123 12.94 -40.51 16.45
N PRO A 124 11.62 -40.52 16.14
CA PRO A 124 10.92 -39.34 15.66
C PRO A 124 10.94 -38.23 16.70
N LYS A 125 11.43 -37.04 16.32
CA LYS A 125 11.46 -35.85 17.17
C LYS A 125 10.04 -35.27 17.28
N VAL A 126 9.39 -35.49 18.42
CA VAL A 126 8.05 -34.93 18.70
C VAL A 126 8.18 -33.57 19.37
N LYS A 127 7.67 -32.50 18.73
CA LYS A 127 7.57 -31.16 19.33
C LYS A 127 6.11 -30.87 19.70
N GLN A 128 5.88 -30.50 20.95
CA GLN A 128 4.54 -30.13 21.44
C GLN A 128 4.42 -28.62 21.50
N PHE A 129 3.40 -28.08 20.83
CA PHE A 129 3.07 -26.66 20.88
C PHE A 129 1.76 -26.48 21.66
N LYS A 130 1.80 -25.63 22.69
CA LYS A 130 0.63 -25.30 23.52
C LYS A 130 0.19 -23.88 23.21
N ASN A 131 -1.06 -23.74 22.74
CA ASN A 131 -1.77 -22.47 22.71
C ASN A 131 -2.88 -22.51 23.78
N GLU A 132 -3.32 -21.34 24.27
CA GLU A 132 -4.30 -21.21 25.36
C GLU A 132 -5.62 -21.97 25.16
N GLN A 133 -5.94 -22.37 23.93
CA GLN A 133 -7.19 -23.06 23.59
C GLN A 133 -6.97 -24.48 23.01
N LEU A 134 -5.77 -24.83 22.53
CA LEU A 134 -5.52 -26.11 21.84
C LEU A 134 -4.07 -26.60 22.02
N LEU A 135 -3.91 -27.90 22.30
CA LEU A 135 -2.63 -28.61 22.22
C LEU A 135 -2.49 -29.21 20.81
N THR A 136 -1.42 -28.84 20.11
CA THR A 136 -1.09 -29.41 18.80
C THR A 136 0.26 -30.10 18.88
N THR A 137 0.31 -31.40 18.55
CA THR A 137 1.54 -32.19 18.49
C THR A 137 1.97 -32.35 17.04
N VAL A 138 3.20 -31.95 16.72
CA VAL A 138 3.76 -32.09 15.37
C VAL A 138 4.85 -33.15 15.41
N THR A 139 4.62 -34.25 14.68
CA THR A 139 5.58 -35.35 14.51
C THR A 139 6.26 -35.21 13.16
N VAL A 140 7.58 -34.96 13.17
CA VAL A 140 8.40 -34.94 11.96
C VAL A 140 9.02 -36.32 11.80
N SER A 141 8.51 -37.09 10.85
CA SER A 141 9.07 -38.36 10.40
C SER A 141 9.78 -38.12 9.08
N ASP A 142 11.08 -38.46 9.01
CA ASP A 142 11.81 -38.44 7.75
C ASP A 142 11.25 -39.54 6.85
N LEU A 143 10.43 -39.16 5.87
CA LEU A 143 9.92 -40.09 4.87
C LEU A 143 11.10 -40.52 3.99
N GLN A 144 11.59 -41.75 4.19
CA GLN A 144 12.48 -42.41 3.23
C GLN A 144 11.69 -42.64 1.94
N LEU A 145 11.74 -41.65 1.05
CA LEU A 145 11.20 -41.70 -0.30
C LEU A 145 12.02 -42.74 -1.07
N GLY A 146 11.47 -43.94 -1.24
CA GLY A 146 12.09 -44.99 -2.05
C GLY A 146 12.33 -44.53 -3.50
N PRO A 147 13.19 -45.22 -4.27
CA PRO A 147 13.65 -44.79 -5.60
C PRO A 147 12.56 -44.63 -6.68
N GLN A 148 11.29 -44.92 -6.37
CA GLN A 148 10.14 -44.79 -7.27
C GLN A 148 9.47 -43.40 -7.27
N VAL A 149 9.89 -42.44 -6.43
CA VAL A 149 9.31 -41.08 -6.34
C VAL A 149 10.27 -39.96 -6.75
N ALA A 150 11.44 -40.33 -7.32
CA ALA A 150 12.43 -39.41 -7.87
C ALA A 150 11.89 -38.34 -8.86
N PRO A 151 10.85 -38.56 -9.70
CA PRO A 151 10.41 -37.51 -10.61
C PRO A 151 9.64 -36.35 -9.93
N LEU A 152 9.19 -36.48 -8.68
CA LEU A 152 8.33 -35.47 -8.03
C LEU A 152 9.14 -34.38 -7.30
N VAL A 153 10.33 -34.70 -6.80
CA VAL A 153 11.23 -33.73 -6.16
C VAL A 153 11.87 -32.79 -7.20
N SER A 154 12.04 -33.27 -8.43
CA SER A 154 12.49 -32.47 -9.58
C SER A 154 11.54 -31.33 -9.95
N LEU A 155 10.22 -31.49 -9.73
CA LEU A 155 9.26 -30.41 -10.01
C LEU A 155 9.33 -29.25 -9.02
N PHE A 156 9.74 -29.48 -7.76
CA PHE A 156 9.82 -28.41 -6.75
C PHE A 156 11.13 -27.61 -6.81
N SER A 157 12.20 -28.18 -7.39
CA SER A 157 13.49 -27.49 -7.54
C SER A 157 13.57 -26.61 -8.80
N ARG A 158 12.61 -26.71 -9.73
CA ARG A 158 12.62 -25.96 -11.00
C ARG A 158 11.90 -24.61 -10.96
N SER A 159 11.20 -24.27 -9.87
CA SER A 159 10.46 -23.00 -9.74
C SER A 159 11.24 -21.84 -9.11
N SER A 160 12.55 -22.00 -8.86
CA SER A 160 13.39 -20.95 -8.23
C SER A 160 14.43 -20.31 -9.16
N ALA A 161 14.52 -20.74 -10.42
CA ALA A 161 15.59 -20.30 -11.34
C ALA A 161 15.10 -19.60 -12.62
N MET A 162 13.85 -19.14 -12.68
CA MET A 162 13.28 -18.42 -13.82
C MET A 162 12.45 -17.23 -13.35
N SER A 163 13.12 -16.13 -13.01
CA SER A 163 12.48 -14.79 -12.91
C SER A 163 13.51 -13.68 -13.06
N ASP A 164 14.19 -13.64 -14.21
CA ASP A 164 14.83 -12.45 -14.79
C ASP A 164 15.06 -12.71 -16.29
N ASP A 165 13.97 -12.77 -17.07
CA ASP A 165 14.07 -12.57 -18.52
C ASP A 165 12.76 -11.94 -19.02
N GLY A 166 12.92 -10.88 -19.79
CA GLY A 166 11.84 -10.04 -20.29
C GLY A 166 11.10 -10.71 -21.44
N GLY A 167 9.98 -11.36 -21.13
CA GLY A 167 9.01 -11.81 -22.12
C GLY A 167 7.90 -10.78 -22.31
N SER A 168 8.03 -9.96 -23.36
CA SER A 168 6.88 -9.34 -24.02
C SER A 168 6.13 -10.42 -24.79
N ASP A 169 4.91 -10.75 -24.37
CA ASP A 169 3.95 -11.40 -25.24
C ASP A 169 2.63 -10.63 -25.16
N ASP A 170 2.34 -10.05 -26.32
CA ASP A 170 1.03 -9.65 -26.79
C ASP A 170 0.02 -10.81 -26.64
N ASP A 171 -0.84 -10.73 -25.63
CA ASP A 171 -2.10 -11.46 -25.66
C ASP A 171 -3.26 -10.50 -25.92
N ALA A 172 -3.58 -10.43 -27.20
CA ALA A 172 -4.83 -9.95 -27.75
C ALA A 172 -6.00 -10.72 -27.12
N MET A 173 -6.62 -10.14 -26.09
CA MET A 173 -7.95 -10.57 -25.63
C MET A 173 -9.00 -9.62 -26.20
N ASP A 174 -9.37 -9.99 -27.42
CA ASP A 174 -10.74 -10.33 -27.82
C ASP A 174 -11.84 -9.28 -27.61
N ALA A 175 -12.38 -8.89 -28.76
CA ALA A 175 -13.48 -7.98 -28.93
C ALA A 175 -14.82 -8.72 -28.78
N HIS A 176 -15.58 -8.38 -27.74
CA HIS A 176 -17.03 -8.52 -27.70
C HIS A 176 -17.61 -7.24 -27.07
N ALA A 177 -18.08 -6.30 -27.90
CA ALA A 177 -19.44 -6.22 -28.41
C ALA A 177 -20.39 -5.43 -27.48
N SER A 178 -20.71 -4.21 -27.94
CA SER A 178 -22.02 -3.55 -27.89
C SER A 178 -22.86 -3.58 -26.60
N GLY A 179 -22.95 -2.42 -25.97
CA GLY A 179 -24.19 -1.81 -25.46
C GLY A 179 -23.97 -0.30 -25.56
N ASP A 180 -24.54 0.40 -26.54
CA ASP A 180 -25.94 0.88 -26.51
C ASP A 180 -26.38 1.23 -25.09
N ASP A 181 -26.08 2.46 -24.70
CA ASP A 181 -26.91 3.27 -23.81
C ASP A 181 -26.55 4.73 -24.08
N ASP A 182 -27.22 5.28 -25.09
CA ASP A 182 -27.58 6.68 -25.19
C ASP A 182 -28.19 7.15 -23.86
N ASP A 183 -27.45 7.92 -23.06
CA ASP A 183 -28.08 8.75 -22.02
C ASP A 183 -27.30 10.06 -21.86
N ASN A 184 -27.63 10.95 -22.78
CA ASN A 184 -27.38 12.38 -22.80
C ASN A 184 -27.93 13.06 -21.52
N PRO A 185 -27.10 13.61 -20.60
CA PRO A 185 -27.61 14.26 -19.39
C PRO A 185 -28.06 15.72 -19.60
N PHE A 186 -28.21 16.19 -20.86
CA PHE A 186 -28.73 17.53 -21.17
C PHE A 186 -30.22 17.49 -21.57
N ALA A 187 -31.06 16.93 -20.71
CA ALA A 187 -32.51 17.13 -20.80
C ALA A 187 -32.94 18.28 -19.87
N ALA A 188 -33.41 19.36 -20.48
CA ALA A 188 -33.99 20.52 -19.79
C ALA A 188 -35.20 20.11 -18.94
N PRO A 189 -35.40 20.69 -17.73
CA PRO A 189 -36.59 20.43 -16.95
C PRO A 189 -37.80 21.15 -17.56
N LYS A 190 -38.76 20.36 -18.08
CA LYS A 190 -40.13 20.83 -18.31
C LYS A 190 -40.89 20.90 -17.00
N SER A 191 -41.81 21.86 -16.97
CA SER A 191 -42.53 22.38 -15.83
C SER A 191 -43.82 21.61 -15.52
N ASP A 192 -44.38 21.97 -14.35
CA ASP A 192 -45.78 21.94 -13.94
C ASP A 192 -46.50 20.59 -13.82
N ASP A 193 -46.65 20.14 -12.57
CA ASP A 193 -47.95 19.68 -12.08
C ASP A 193 -48.12 20.09 -10.62
N GLU A 194 -49.17 20.87 -10.40
CA GLU A 194 -49.64 21.31 -9.10
C GLU A 194 -50.26 20.14 -8.34
N ASP A 195 -49.83 19.91 -7.11
CA ASP A 195 -50.77 19.48 -6.06
C ASP A 195 -50.20 19.73 -4.66
N GLY A 196 -51.00 20.46 -3.88
CA GLY A 196 -50.62 21.09 -2.62
C GLY A 196 -50.29 20.11 -1.51
N LYS A 197 -48.99 19.98 -1.20
CA LYS A 197 -48.50 19.69 0.17
C LYS A 197 -47.11 20.27 0.31
N SER A 198 -47.01 21.34 1.08
CA SER A 198 -45.78 22.10 1.36
C SER A 198 -44.74 21.26 2.09
N LYS A 199 -44.03 20.40 1.36
CA LYS A 199 -42.83 19.73 1.86
C LYS A 199 -41.80 20.81 2.17
N LYS A 200 -41.51 21.03 3.45
CA LYS A 200 -40.46 21.95 3.93
C LYS A 200 -39.19 21.70 3.10
N LYS A 201 -38.78 22.70 2.31
CA LYS A 201 -37.58 22.62 1.47
C LYS A 201 -36.40 22.24 2.37
N THR A 202 -35.86 21.03 2.20
CA THR A 202 -34.66 20.60 2.92
C THR A 202 -33.52 21.52 2.48
N LYS A 203 -32.91 22.23 3.43
CA LYS A 203 -31.78 23.12 3.17
C LYS A 203 -30.72 22.34 2.38
N LYS A 204 -30.30 22.87 1.23
CA LYS A 204 -29.25 22.28 0.40
C LYS A 204 -28.01 22.11 1.29
N LYS A 205 -27.51 20.88 1.41
CA LYS A 205 -26.28 20.63 2.17
C LYS A 205 -25.15 21.35 1.43
N VAL A 206 -24.56 22.35 2.08
CA VAL A 206 -23.35 22.99 1.59
C VAL A 206 -22.24 21.96 1.77
N PHE A 207 -21.87 21.28 0.68
CA PHE A 207 -20.70 20.43 0.66
C PHE A 207 -19.47 21.34 0.75
N LYS A 208 -18.92 21.46 1.96
CA LYS A 208 -17.56 21.99 2.11
C LYS A 208 -16.63 20.96 1.50
N TYR A 209 -15.78 21.40 0.56
CA TYR A 209 -14.77 20.55 -0.04
C TYR A 209 -13.70 20.24 1.00
N GLU A 210 -13.90 19.17 1.76
CA GLU A 210 -12.85 18.57 2.58
C GLU A 210 -11.77 17.99 1.67
N THR A 211 -10.52 18.21 2.03
CA THR A 211 -9.38 17.61 1.34
C THR A 211 -9.41 16.08 1.50
N LYS A 212 -8.73 15.35 0.60
CA LYS A 212 -8.71 13.87 0.64
C LYS A 212 -8.16 13.32 1.97
N LYS A 213 -7.24 14.05 2.62
CA LYS A 213 -6.68 13.68 3.93
C LYS A 213 -7.74 13.81 5.03
N GLU A 214 -8.44 14.94 5.10
CA GLU A 214 -9.54 15.16 6.05
C GLU A 214 -10.65 14.10 5.89
N ARG A 215 -11.01 13.75 4.65
CA ARG A 215 -11.98 12.68 4.38
C ARG A 215 -11.54 11.31 4.91
N GLN A 216 -10.25 11.01 4.88
CA GLN A 216 -9.72 9.76 5.43
C GLN A 216 -9.75 9.78 6.96
N GLU A 217 -9.42 10.90 7.57
CA GLU A 217 -9.47 11.08 9.03
C GLU A 217 -10.89 10.99 9.57
N THR A 218 -11.86 11.65 8.92
CA THR A 218 -13.28 11.54 9.29
C THR A 218 -13.79 10.10 9.14
N ARG A 219 -13.39 9.39 8.08
CA ARG A 219 -13.71 7.96 7.91
C ARG A 219 -13.09 7.09 8.99
N LYS A 220 -11.81 7.32 9.35
CA LYS A 220 -11.14 6.60 10.45
C LYS A 220 -11.84 6.86 11.79
N ALA A 221 -12.15 8.11 12.11
CA ALA A 221 -12.86 8.48 13.34
C ALA A 221 -14.27 7.86 13.42
N GLN A 222 -15.00 7.79 12.30
CA GLN A 222 -16.29 7.10 12.24
C GLN A 222 -16.15 5.60 12.50
N LEU A 223 -15.14 4.95 11.91
CA LEU A 223 -14.86 3.53 12.16
C LEU A 223 -14.46 3.27 13.61
N GLU A 224 -13.65 4.14 14.21
CA GLU A 224 -13.30 4.02 15.63
C GLU A 224 -14.50 4.20 16.56
N LYS A 225 -15.38 5.18 16.28
CA LYS A 225 -16.64 5.34 17.01
C LYS A 225 -17.53 4.11 16.87
N ALA A 226 -17.64 3.54 15.67
CA ALA A 226 -18.38 2.31 15.44
C ALA A 226 -17.77 1.12 16.21
N LYS A 227 -16.44 0.99 16.22
CA LYS A 227 -15.73 -0.04 16.99
C LYS A 227 -15.94 0.12 18.49
N LYS A 228 -15.82 1.35 19.03
CA LYS A 228 -16.07 1.65 20.45
C LYS A 228 -17.51 1.37 20.85
N ASN A 229 -18.48 1.71 20.01
CA ASN A 229 -19.89 1.41 20.26
C ASN A 229 -20.17 -0.10 20.18
N ALA A 230 -19.52 -0.81 19.26
CA ALA A 230 -19.63 -2.26 19.14
C ALA A 230 -18.98 -2.97 20.34
N SER A 231 -17.82 -2.52 20.81
CA SER A 231 -17.18 -3.06 22.01
C SER A 231 -17.98 -2.74 23.26
N PHE A 232 -18.52 -1.52 23.39
CA PHE A 232 -19.41 -1.15 24.50
C PHE A 232 -20.68 -2.00 24.52
N LYS A 233 -21.30 -2.26 23.36
CA LYS A 233 -22.48 -3.14 23.24
C LYS A 233 -22.15 -4.61 23.52
N LYS A 234 -20.92 -5.06 23.27
CA LYS A 234 -20.45 -6.42 23.59
C LYS A 234 -20.13 -6.58 25.08
N VAL A 235 -19.62 -5.53 25.73
CA VAL A 235 -19.30 -5.52 27.17
C VAL A 235 -20.56 -5.28 28.02
N ALA A 236 -21.51 -4.47 27.54
CA ALA A 236 -22.74 -4.14 28.27
C ALA A 236 -23.94 -5.06 27.96
N GLY A 237 -23.75 -6.20 27.27
CA GLY A 237 -24.86 -6.94 26.67
C GLY A 237 -24.73 -8.46 26.56
N GLY A 238 -23.84 -9.08 27.33
CA GLY A 238 -23.93 -10.52 27.59
C GLY A 238 -25.02 -10.80 28.63
N SER A 239 -26.13 -11.39 28.19
CA SER A 239 -27.23 -11.98 28.98
C SER A 239 -28.25 -11.05 29.67
N VAL A 240 -29.22 -10.54 28.91
CA VAL A 240 -30.63 -10.53 29.38
C VAL A 240 -31.57 -10.68 28.18
N GLY A 241 -32.39 -11.75 28.18
CA GLY A 241 -33.75 -11.66 27.64
C GLY A 241 -33.97 -12.07 26.19
N LYS A 242 -33.97 -13.37 25.94
CA LYS A 242 -34.82 -14.00 24.91
C LYS A 242 -36.28 -13.82 25.35
N LYS A 243 -36.97 -12.77 24.91
CA LYS A 243 -38.44 -12.66 25.01
C LYS A 243 -39.05 -12.43 23.63
N LYS A 244 -39.97 -13.34 23.30
CA LYS A 244 -40.88 -13.31 22.16
C LYS A 244 -41.77 -12.06 22.23
N ALA A 245 -41.90 -11.35 21.12
CA ALA A 245 -43.09 -10.59 20.68
C ALA A 245 -42.89 -10.36 19.18
N ALA A 246 -43.58 -11.08 18.30
CA ALA A 246 -44.91 -10.74 17.80
C ALA A 246 -44.96 -9.28 17.29
N GLY A 247 -44.95 -9.09 15.96
CA GLY A 247 -45.33 -7.82 15.34
C GLY A 247 -44.52 -7.42 14.10
N GLY A 248 -45.03 -7.82 12.93
CA GLY A 248 -45.13 -6.95 11.74
C GLY A 248 -43.85 -6.44 11.07
N GLY A 249 -43.58 -6.91 9.85
CA GLY A 249 -42.68 -6.21 8.94
C GLY A 249 -42.16 -7.08 7.81
N SER A 250 -43.02 -7.44 6.87
CA SER A 250 -42.66 -8.12 5.63
C SER A 250 -41.66 -7.29 4.81
N ALA A 251 -40.39 -7.67 4.83
CA ALA A 251 -39.42 -7.21 3.84
C ALA A 251 -39.27 -8.29 2.78
N LYS A 252 -39.94 -8.09 1.63
CA LYS A 252 -39.79 -8.87 0.40
C LYS A 252 -38.31 -8.93 0.02
N GLY A 253 -37.67 -10.05 0.31
CA GLY A 253 -36.38 -10.42 -0.27
C GLY A 253 -36.58 -10.77 -1.75
N LYS A 254 -36.15 -9.87 -2.64
CA LYS A 254 -35.93 -10.20 -4.05
C LYS A 254 -34.78 -11.22 -4.11
N GLN A 255 -35.11 -12.49 -4.21
CA GLN A 255 -34.16 -13.54 -4.62
C GLN A 255 -33.76 -13.25 -6.07
N LYS A 256 -32.53 -12.78 -6.28
CA LYS A 256 -31.89 -12.82 -7.59
C LYS A 256 -31.60 -14.29 -7.90
N ALA A 257 -32.32 -14.82 -8.87
CA ALA A 257 -32.06 -16.12 -9.46
C ALA A 257 -30.61 -16.17 -9.98
N LYS A 258 -29.83 -17.16 -9.52
CA LYS A 258 -28.63 -17.60 -10.20
C LYS A 258 -29.07 -18.28 -11.49
N GLY A 259 -28.90 -17.62 -12.62
CA GLY A 259 -29.00 -18.24 -13.94
C GLY A 259 -27.87 -19.27 -14.08
N GLY A 260 -28.24 -20.55 -14.10
CA GLY A 260 -27.36 -21.63 -14.52
C GLY A 260 -27.19 -21.55 -16.04
N ASN A 261 -25.97 -21.24 -16.48
CA ASN A 261 -25.58 -21.33 -17.88
C ASN A 261 -25.35 -22.81 -18.22
N ALA A 262 -26.37 -23.48 -18.76
CA ALA A 262 -26.25 -24.82 -19.31
C ALA A 262 -25.59 -24.72 -20.69
N GLY A 263 -24.32 -25.09 -20.76
CA GLY A 263 -23.56 -25.19 -22.00
C GLY A 263 -24.22 -26.16 -22.98
N LYS A 264 -24.73 -25.62 -24.07
CA LYS A 264 -25.14 -26.35 -25.27
C LYS A 264 -23.87 -26.77 -26.01
N ARG A 265 -23.53 -28.05 -25.97
CA ARG A 265 -22.56 -28.67 -26.89
C ARG A 265 -23.31 -28.95 -28.20
N LYS A 266 -22.77 -28.46 -29.31
CA LYS A 266 -22.98 -29.02 -30.65
C LYS A 266 -21.66 -29.64 -31.08
#